data_AF-X1NSK0-F1
#
_entry.id   AF-X1NSK0-F1
#
_cell.length_a   1.000
_cell.length_b   1.000
_cell.length_c   1.000
_cell.angle_alpha   90.00
_cell.angle_beta   90.00
_cell.angle_gamma   90.00
#
_symmetry.space_group_name_H-M   'P 1'
#
loop_
_entity.id
_entity.type
_entity.pdbx_description
1 polymer ?
#
loop_
_entity_poly.entity_id
_entity_poly.type
_entity_poly.pdbx_seq_one_letter_code
_entity_poly.pdbx_strand_id
1 'polypeptide(L)'
;VLIENGVNLFLITLGYRKGAIAPIYTQAPSGQAMVLPTPQALTLTSIVIGIATTALILSVAMMIYKHYGTLDTDQVRRLRG
;
A
#
# COMPACT_ATOMS: atom_id res chain seq x y z
N VAL A 1 5.60 1.58 -2.58
CA VAL A 1 5.52 0.10 -2.58
C VAL A 1 6.26 -0.56 -1.41
N LEU A 2 7.60 -0.55 -1.30
CA LEU A 2 8.28 -1.31 -0.21
C LEU A 2 7.91 -0.85 1.21
N ILE A 3 7.98 0.46 1.48
CA ILE A 3 7.61 1.03 2.79
C ILE A 3 6.12 0.78 3.07
N GLU A 4 5.28 0.98 2.08
CA GLU A 4 3.83 0.74 2.17
C GLU A 4 3.52 -0.72 2.53
N ASN A 5 4.15 -1.68 1.85
CA ASN A 5 4.01 -3.10 2.18
C ASN A 5 4.50 -3.41 3.60
N GLY A 6 5.56 -2.74 4.06
CA GLY A 6 6.03 -2.84 5.45
C GLY A 6 4.99 -2.33 6.45
N VAL A 7 4.37 -1.17 6.18
CA VAL A 7 3.30 -0.61 7.01
C VAL A 7 2.06 -1.52 7.00
N ASN A 8 1.68 -2.06 5.84
CA ASN A 8 0.56 -2.99 5.70
C ASN A 8 0.78 -4.27 6.51
N LEU A 9 1.99 -4.84 6.44
CA LEU A 9 2.37 -5.99 7.27
C LEU A 9 2.31 -5.65 8.76
N PHE A 10 2.84 -4.49 9.16
CA PHE A 10 2.77 -4.03 10.54
C PHE A 10 1.32 -3.92 11.03
N LEU A 11 0.43 -3.32 10.25
CA LEU A 11 -1.00 -3.22 10.59
C LEU A 11 -1.66 -4.60 10.78
N ILE A 12 -1.38 -5.56 9.88
CA ILE A 12 -1.93 -6.91 10.01
C ILE A 12 -1.43 -7.60 11.28
N THR A 13 -0.14 -7.43 11.64
CA THR A 13 0.40 -8.03 12.87
C THR A 13 -0.26 -7.51 14.14
N LEU A 14 -0.69 -6.25 14.18
CA LEU A 14 -1.42 -5.67 15.31
C LEU A 14 -2.82 -6.27 15.48
N GLY A 15 -3.45 -6.73 14.39
CA GLY A 15 -4.77 -7.35 14.41
C GLY A 15 -4.77 -8.83 14.74
N TYR A 16 -3.59 -9.46 14.81
CA TYR A 16 -3.46 -10.91 14.98
C TYR A 16 -3.74 -11.34 16.42
N ARG A 17 -4.54 -12.40 16.58
CA ARG A 17 -4.84 -13.03 17.86
C ARG A 17 -4.62 -14.53 17.76
N LYS A 18 -3.85 -15.10 18.69
CA LYS A 18 -3.48 -16.52 18.68
C LYS A 18 -4.74 -17.40 18.81
N GLY A 19 -4.88 -18.38 17.91
CA GLY A 19 -6.03 -19.30 17.87
C GLY A 19 -7.34 -18.67 17.38
N ALA A 20 -7.28 -17.45 16.83
CA ALA A 20 -8.46 -16.78 16.29
C ALA A 20 -8.66 -17.08 14.80
N ILE A 21 -9.92 -17.06 14.36
CA ILE A 21 -10.31 -17.26 12.96
C ILE A 21 -10.49 -15.92 12.23
N ALA A 22 -10.60 -16.00 10.91
CA ALA A 22 -10.95 -14.85 10.07
C ALA A 22 -12.30 -14.26 10.51
N PRO A 23 -12.49 -12.92 10.44
CA PRO A 23 -13.70 -12.25 10.91
C PRO A 23 -14.81 -12.33 9.85
N ILE A 24 -15.16 -13.55 9.47
CA ILE A 24 -16.17 -13.88 8.47
C ILE A 24 -17.16 -14.82 9.13
N TYR A 25 -18.40 -14.37 9.32
CA TYR A 25 -19.42 -15.14 10.05
C TYR A 25 -19.97 -16.33 9.25
N THR A 26 -19.90 -16.29 7.92
CA THR A 26 -20.33 -17.39 7.05
C THR A 26 -19.42 -18.60 7.24
N GLN A 27 -19.98 -19.69 7.78
CA GLN A 27 -19.29 -20.94 8.13
C GLN A 27 -18.26 -20.84 9.28
N ALA A 28 -18.41 -19.85 10.17
CA ALA A 28 -17.55 -19.75 11.36
C ALA A 28 -17.88 -20.86 12.40
N PRO A 29 -16.88 -21.59 12.93
CA PRO A 29 -17.05 -22.42 14.10
C PRO A 29 -17.60 -21.61 15.28
N SER A 30 -18.68 -22.10 15.91
CA SER A 30 -19.29 -21.46 17.06
C SER A 30 -18.31 -21.39 18.24
N GLY A 31 -18.20 -20.22 18.87
CA GLY A 31 -17.40 -20.01 20.09
C GLY A 31 -15.90 -19.75 19.88
N GLN A 32 -15.40 -19.67 18.64
CA GLN A 32 -14.00 -19.28 18.38
C GLN A 32 -13.84 -17.76 18.34
N ALA A 33 -12.76 -17.26 18.93
CA ALA A 33 -12.40 -15.85 18.85
C ALA A 33 -12.08 -15.46 17.40
N MET A 34 -12.47 -14.27 16.96
CA MET A 34 -12.10 -13.72 15.65
C MET A 34 -10.94 -12.72 15.80
N VAL A 35 -10.12 -12.60 14.76
CA VAL A 35 -9.12 -11.53 14.66
C VAL A 35 -9.81 -10.17 14.50
N LEU A 36 -9.09 -9.08 14.78
CA LEU A 36 -9.66 -7.74 14.64
C LEU A 36 -9.92 -7.45 13.15
N PRO A 37 -11.16 -7.09 12.75
CA PRO A 37 -11.47 -6.75 11.36
C PRO A 37 -10.96 -5.35 10.98
N THR A 38 -10.76 -4.46 11.95
CA THR A 38 -10.38 -3.06 11.71
C THR A 38 -9.06 -2.93 10.95
N PRO A 39 -7.96 -3.62 11.34
CA PRO A 39 -6.71 -3.55 10.59
C PRO A 39 -6.80 -4.13 9.17
N GLN A 40 -7.70 -5.09 8.92
CA GLN A 40 -7.91 -5.65 7.58
C GLN A 40 -8.56 -4.62 6.64
N ALA A 41 -9.59 -3.89 7.11
CA ALA A 41 -10.23 -2.83 6.35
C ALA A 41 -9.26 -1.67 6.05
N LEU A 42 -8.44 -1.28 7.04
CA LEU A 42 -7.41 -0.25 6.88
C LEU A 42 -6.35 -0.67 5.86
N THR A 43 -5.90 -1.92 5.91
CA THR A 43 -4.89 -2.45 4.98
C THR A 43 -5.41 -2.52 3.55
N LEU A 44 -6.66 -2.96 3.34
CA LEU A 44 -7.28 -3.00 2.01
C LEU A 44 -7.35 -1.61 1.38
N THR A 45 -7.70 -0.60 2.19
CA THR A 45 -7.74 0.80 1.74
C THR A 45 -6.34 1.32 1.38
N SER A 46 -5.35 1.01 2.21
CA SER A 46 -3.94 1.38 2.01
C SER A 46 -3.39 0.86 0.68
N ILE A 47 -3.67 -0.41 0.35
CA ILE A 47 -3.23 -1.04 -0.92
C ILE A 47 -3.74 -0.28 -2.15
N VAL A 48 -5.02 0.11 -2.15
CA VAL A 48 -5.61 0.83 -3.29
C VAL A 48 -4.98 2.22 -3.44
N ILE A 49 -4.77 2.93 -2.32
CA ILE A 49 -4.08 4.23 -2.30
C ILE A 49 -2.65 4.10 -2.81
N GLY A 50 -1.93 3.06 -2.40
CA GLY A 50 -0.56 2.79 -2.83
C GLY A 50 -0.41 2.56 -4.33
N ILE A 51 -1.30 1.75 -4.91
CA ILE A 51 -1.33 1.51 -6.35
C ILE A 51 -1.63 2.82 -7.10
N ALA A 52 -2.63 3.59 -6.65
CA ALA A 52 -3.00 4.85 -7.28
C ALA A 52 -1.86 5.89 -7.25
N THR A 53 -1.20 6.05 -6.10
CA THR A 53 -0.07 6.98 -5.94
C THR A 53 1.15 6.55 -6.72
N THR A 54 1.44 5.25 -6.77
CA THR A 54 2.54 4.70 -7.58
C THR A 54 2.28 4.94 -9.08
N ALA A 55 1.06 4.70 -9.55
CA ALA A 55 0.67 4.96 -10.94
C ALA A 55 0.80 6.46 -11.30
N LEU A 56 0.40 7.35 -10.39
CA LEU A 56 0.55 8.79 -10.58
C LEU A 56 2.03 9.20 -10.69
N ILE A 57 2.89 8.75 -9.77
CA ILE A 57 4.32 9.06 -9.78
C ILE A 57 4.98 8.51 -11.05
N LEU A 58 4.60 7.31 -11.48
CA LEU A 58 5.12 6.72 -12.72
C LEU A 58 4.70 7.53 -13.95
N SER A 59 3.44 7.98 -14.00
CA SER A 59 2.95 8.87 -15.06
C SER A 59 3.76 10.17 -15.12
N VAL A 60 4.03 10.78 -13.96
CA VAL A 60 4.89 11.97 -13.87
C VAL A 60 6.32 11.69 -14.34
N ALA A 61 6.91 10.57 -13.93
CA ALA A 61 8.23 10.17 -14.40
C ALA A 61 8.28 10.00 -15.93
N MET A 62 7.26 9.38 -16.53
CA MET A 62 7.15 9.28 -17.99
C MET A 62 7.05 10.66 -18.66
N MET A 63 6.27 11.59 -18.09
CA MET A 63 6.17 12.96 -18.62
C MET A 63 7.50 13.71 -18.55
N ILE A 64 8.25 13.57 -17.45
CA ILE A 64 9.58 14.18 -17.29
C ILE A 64 10.53 13.63 -18.35
N TYR A 65 10.58 12.31 -18.52
CA TYR A 65 11.44 11.70 -19.53
C TYR A 65 11.08 12.14 -20.95
N LYS A 66 9.78 12.26 -21.26
CA LYS A 66 9.32 12.74 -22.57
C LYS A 66 9.73 14.19 -22.86
N HIS A 67 9.80 15.04 -21.84
CA HIS A 67 10.12 16.46 -22.02
C HIS A 67 11.63 16.74 -22.00
N TYR A 68 12.38 16.08 -21.12
CA TYR A 68 13.81 16.37 -20.89
C TYR A 68 14.76 15.32 -21.47
N GLY A 69 14.25 14.15 -21.91
CA GLY A 69 15.08 13.04 -22.42
C GLY A 69 15.93 12.33 -21.36
N THR A 70 15.83 12.73 -20.09
CA THR A 70 16.57 12.18 -18.96
C THR A 70 15.71 12.16 -17.70
N LEU A 71 15.97 11.19 -16.83
CA LEU A 71 15.39 11.11 -15.48
C LEU A 71 16.38 11.55 -14.39
N ASP A 72 17.59 11.98 -14.79
CA ASP A 72 18.58 12.54 -13.87
C ASP A 72 18.10 13.88 -13.34
N THR A 73 17.83 13.93 -12.03
CA THR A 73 17.29 15.10 -11.34
C THR A 73 18.20 16.32 -11.42
N ASP A 74 19.53 16.13 -11.48
CA ASP A 74 20.48 17.25 -11.59
C ASP A 74 20.46 17.86 -12.99
N GLN A 75 20.32 17.03 -14.02
CA GLN A 75 20.23 17.48 -15.41
C GLN A 75 18.89 18.17 -15.70
N VAL A 76 17.77 17.58 -15.24
CA VAL A 76 16.44 18.19 -15.36
C VAL A 76 16.39 19.56 -14.69
N ARG A 77 17.09 19.76 -13.57
CA ARG A 77 17.16 21.04 -12.86
C ARG A 77 18.00 22.09 -13.60
N ARG A 78 19.06 21.68 -14.30
CA ARG A 78 19.96 22.58 -15.06
C ARG A 78 19.38 23.05 -16.39
N LEU A 79 18.44 22.31 -16.97
CA LEU A 79 17.76 22.67 -18.23
C LEU A 79 16.67 23.75 -18.05
N ARG A 80 16.33 24.11 -16.80
CA ARG A 80 15.43 25.24 -16.47
C ARG A 80 16.21 26.54 -16.21
N GLY A 81 17.28 26.77 -16.99
CA GLY A 81 18.06 28.00 -17.04
C GLY A 81 17.73 28.79 -18.30
#